data_AF-A0AAW6E2C1-F1
#
_entry.id   AF-A0AAW6E2C1-F1
#
_cell.length_a   1.000
_cell.length_b   1.000
_cell.length_c   1.000
_cell.angle_alpha   90.00
_cell.angle_beta   90.00
_cell.angle_gamma   90.00
#
_symmetry.space_group_name_H-M   'P 1'
#
loop_
_entity.id
_entity.type
_entity.pdbx_description
1 polymer ?
#
loop_
_entity_poly.entity_id
_entity_poly.type
_entity_poly.pdbx_seq_one_letter_code
_entity_poly.pdbx_strand_id
1 'polypeptide(L)' 'MTIHEVKKSLGRRVSYNGSDCYELTGCIIRKSSKTGQFFYQAEITDTTCGNTLVYCRLEELRCEEE' A
#
# COMPACT_ATOMS: atom_id res chain seq x y z
N MET A 1 3.22 -3.07 6.42
CA MET A 1 1.89 -3.67 6.67
C MET A 1 1.95 -5.13 6.27
N THR A 2 1.12 -6.00 6.84
CA THR A 2 0.99 -7.41 6.42
C THR A 2 -0.35 -7.67 5.71
N ILE A 3 -0.46 -8.79 4.98
CA ILE A 3 -1.66 -9.10 4.18
C ILE A 3 -2.96 -9.20 5.00
N HIS A 4 -2.87 -9.65 6.25
CA HIS A 4 -4.02 -9.76 7.17
C HIS A 4 -4.65 -8.41 7.50
N GLU A 5 -3.88 -7.34 7.33
CA GLU A 5 -4.29 -5.98 7.69
C GLU A 5 -4.95 -5.25 6.52
N VAL A 6 -4.75 -5.72 5.28
CA VAL A 6 -5.23 -5.01 4.09
C VAL A 6 -6.73 -4.75 4.17
N LYS A 7 -7.53 -5.77 4.50
CA LYS A 7 -9.00 -5.61 4.57
C LYS A 7 -9.44 -4.56 5.59
N LYS A 8 -8.78 -4.46 6.75
CA LYS A 8 -9.13 -3.44 7.77
C LYS A 8 -8.66 -2.04 7.36
N SER A 9 -7.62 -1.96 6.53
CA SER A 9 -6.97 -0.71 6.13
C SER A 9 -7.47 -0.14 4.80
N LEU A 10 -8.28 -0.86 4.02
CA LEU A 10 -8.86 -0.34 2.77
C LEU A 10 -9.69 0.91 3.04
N GLY A 11 -9.46 1.96 2.25
CA GLY A 11 -10.10 3.27 2.39
C GLY A 11 -9.62 4.08 3.60
N ARG A 12 -8.52 3.66 4.25
CA ARG A 12 -7.93 4.38 5.40
C ARG A 12 -6.58 4.99 5.04
N ARG A 13 -6.19 6.01 5.81
CA ARG A 13 -4.87 6.63 5.70
C ARG A 13 -3.77 5.64 6.04
N VAL A 14 -2.69 5.71 5.28
CA VAL A 14 -1.46 4.94 5.46
C VAL A 14 -0.26 5.84 5.24
N SER A 15 0.84 5.56 5.93
CA SER A 15 2.10 6.25 5.70
C SER A 15 2.97 5.48 4.72
N TYR A 16 3.56 6.21 3.77
CA TYR A 16 4.52 5.73 2.80
C TYR A 16 5.63 6.76 2.60
N ASN A 17 6.88 6.32 2.64
CA ASN A 17 8.07 7.16 2.44
C ASN A 17 8.10 8.45 3.30
N GLY A 18 7.66 8.35 4.55
CA GLY A 18 7.63 9.48 5.50
C GLY A 18 6.46 10.45 5.35
N SER A 19 5.53 10.20 4.41
CA SER A 19 4.28 10.98 4.26
C SER A 19 3.06 10.12 4.59
N ASP A 20 2.02 10.73 5.15
CA ASP A 20 0.74 10.15 5.54
C ASP A 20 -0.44 10.67 4.66
N CYS A 21 -0.12 11.27 3.51
CA CYS A 21 -1.10 11.78 2.55
C CYS A 21 -1.73 10.69 1.67
N TYR A 22 -1.54 9.41 2.01
CA TYR A 22 -1.96 8.30 1.17
C TYR A 22 -3.15 7.55 1.77
N GLU A 23 -4.05 7.12 0.91
CA GLU A 23 -5.13 6.18 1.24
C GLU A 23 -4.84 4.81 0.60
N LEU A 24 -5.00 3.71 1.34
CA LEU A 24 -4.88 2.37 0.77
C LEU A 24 -6.13 2.02 -0.04
N THR A 25 -6.01 1.85 -1.36
CA THR A 25 -7.12 1.52 -2.25
C THR A 25 -7.13 0.08 -2.71
N GLY A 26 -5.97 -0.60 -2.71
CA GLY A 26 -5.89 -1.98 -3.18
C GLY A 26 -4.63 -2.73 -2.79
N CYS A 27 -4.66 -4.04 -3.01
CA CYS A 27 -3.50 -4.92 -2.87
C CYS A 27 -3.54 -6.01 -3.93
N ILE A 28 -2.42 -6.21 -4.63
CA ILE A 28 -2.27 -7.14 -5.74
C ILE A 28 -1.16 -8.14 -5.41
N ILE A 29 -1.45 -9.43 -5.54
CA ILE A 29 -0.39 -10.44 -5.52
C ILE A 29 0.36 -10.44 -6.86
N ARG A 30 1.67 -10.27 -6.82
CA ARG A 30 2.54 -10.24 -7.98
C ARG A 30 3.61 -11.33 -7.86
N LYS A 31 4.05 -11.87 -8.99
CA LYS A 31 5.22 -12.75 -9.05
C LYS A 31 6.41 -11.97 -9.59
N SER A 32 7.50 -11.91 -8.84
CA SER A 32 8.75 -11.30 -9.29
C SER A 32 9.33 -12.10 -10.45
N SER A 33 9.55 -11.47 -11.60
CA SER A 33 10.25 -12.10 -12.73
C SER A 33 11.71 -12.39 -12.42
N LYS A 34 12.33 -11.66 -11.48
CA LYS A 34 13.74 -11.81 -11.11
C LYS A 34 13.99 -12.97 -10.15
N THR A 35 13.16 -13.09 -9.12
CA THR A 35 13.35 -14.09 -8.05
C THR A 35 12.39 -15.27 -8.16
N GLY A 36 11.35 -15.17 -9.00
CA GLY A 36 10.27 -16.16 -9.09
C GLY A 36 9.33 -16.17 -7.88
N GLN A 37 9.59 -15.35 -6.85
CA GLN A 37 8.81 -15.32 -5.62
C GLN A 37 7.59 -14.40 -5.72
N PHE A 38 6.55 -14.73 -4.97
CA PHE A 38 5.38 -13.87 -4.82
C PHE A 38 5.65 -12.75 -3.82
N PHE A 39 5.09 -11.57 -4.10
CA PHE A 39 5.06 -10.43 -3.19
C PHE A 39 3.72 -9.70 -3.31
N TYR A 40 3.39 -8.92 -2.28
CA TYR A 40 2.20 -8.08 -2.27
C TYR A 40 2.56 -6.65 -2.67
N GLN A 41 1.92 -6.17 -3.72
CA GLN A 41 1.99 -4.80 -4.17
C GLN A 41 0.76 -4.05 -3.63
N ALA A 42 0.96 -2.97 -2.90
CA ALA A 42 -0.12 -2.09 -2.50
C ALA A 42 -0.39 -1.04 -3.59
N GLU A 43 -1.65 -0.71 -3.76
CA GLU A 43 -2.12 0.46 -4.51
C GLU A 43 -2.57 1.50 -3.49
N ILE A 44 -1.96 2.68 -3.54
CA ILE A 44 -2.29 3.80 -2.66
C ILE A 44 -2.59 5.04 -3.51
N THR A 45 -3.47 5.88 -3.01
CA THR A 45 -3.85 7.14 -3.65
C THR A 45 -3.25 8.31 -2.89
N ASP A 46 -2.51 9.20 -3.56
CA ASP A 46 -2.05 10.47 -3.00
C ASP A 46 -3.20 11.49 -2.99
N THR A 47 -3.74 11.78 -1.80
CA THR A 47 -4.88 12.68 -1.63
C THR A 47 -4.52 14.15 -1.80
N THR A 48 -3.23 14.49 -1.92
CA THR A 48 -2.74 15.86 -2.13
C THR A 48 -2.38 16.15 -3.59
N CYS A 49 -2.13 15.11 -4.38
CA CYS A 49 -1.74 15.21 -5.79
C CYS A 49 -2.84 14.67 -6.71
N GLY A 50 -4.06 15.23 -6.61
CA GLY A 50 -5.16 14.93 -7.52
C GLY A 50 -5.59 13.46 -7.54
N ASN A 51 -5.42 12.74 -6.42
CA ASN A 51 -5.70 11.31 -6.30
C ASN A 51 -4.86 10.44 -7.25
N THR A 52 -3.58 10.81 -7.44
CA THR A 52 -2.64 10.02 -8.23
C THR A 52 -2.39 8.66 -7.57
N LEU A 53 -2.40 7.59 -8.38
CA LEU A 53 -2.10 6.24 -7.93
C LEU A 53 -0.60 6.00 -7.81
N VAL A 54 -0.19 5.43 -6.69
CA VAL A 54 1.18 5.00 -6.42
C VAL A 54 1.16 3.50 -6.10
N TYR A 55 2.14 2.78 -6.64
CA TYR A 55 2.32 1.37 -6.35
C TYR A 55 3.61 1.15 -5.58
N CYS A 56 3.52 0.49 -4.44
CA CYS A 56 4.66 0.15 -3.58
C CYS A 56 4.54 -1.28 -3.05
N ARG A 57 5.55 -1.77 -2.33
CA ARG A 57 5.41 -3.05 -1.64
C ARG A 57 4.55 -2.85 -0.39
N LEU A 58 3.69 -3.82 -0.10
CA LEU A 58 2.84 -3.77 1.08
C LEU A 58 3.65 -3.65 2.40
N GLU A 59 4.84 -4.27 2.43
CA GLU A 59 5.74 -4.21 3.59
C GLU A 59 6.28 -2.80 3.89
N GLU A 60 6.25 -1.89 2.90
CA GLU A 60 6.69 -0.50 3.04
C GLU A 60 5.64 0.40 3.70
N LEU A 61 4.37 0.01 3.66
CA LEU A 61 3.28 0.80 4.28
C LEU A 61 3.29 0.68 5.80
N ARG A 62 2.85 1.75 6.47
CA ARG A 62 2.52 1.77 7.90
C ARG A 62 1.07 2.22 8.05
N CYS A 63 0.32 1.55 8.92
CA CYS A 63 -1.01 2.03 9.31
C CYS A 63 -0.84 3.10 10.38
N GLU A 64 -1.74 4.08 10.44
CA GLU A 64 -1.97 4.79 11.69
C GLU A 64 -2.49 3.78 12.72
N GLU A 65 -1.86 3.72 13.90
CA GLU A 65 -2.41 3.02 15.05
C GLU A 65 -3.54 3.89 15.61
N GLU A 66 -4.75 3.31 15.73
CA GLU A 66 -5.88 3.94 16.44
C GLU A 66 -5.58 4.10 17.95
#